data_AF-A0A1J5DI08-F1
#
_entry.id   AF-A0A1J5DI08-F1
#
_cell.length_a   1.000
_cell.length_b   1.000
_cell.length_c   1.000
_cell.angle_alpha   90.00
_cell.angle_beta   90.00
_cell.angle_gamma   90.00
#
_symmetry.space_group_name_H-M   'P 1'
#
loop_
_entity.id
_entity.type
_entity.pdbx_description
1 polymer ?
#
loop_
_entity_poly.entity_id
_entity_poly.type
_entity_poly.pdbx_seq_one_letter_code
_entity_poly.pdbx_strand_id
1 'polypeptide(L)'
;MFHQHSEQGLPILTLPKAIENNRWVFYDRGYLIRDPKFAETLSPRLPEGFYILNRDVQVTTEEVIPKRTLIQLSYSKNATPIVYVGKFEGSTIVFPKAGFKFSAQILGYLDEAGFRAPTPQQARHLH
;
A
#
# COMPACT_ATOMS: atom_id res chain seq x y z
N MET A 1 -28.89 -2.18 24.25
CA MET A 1 -29.04 -3.29 23.30
C MET A 1 -29.98 -2.83 22.19
N PHE A 2 -29.45 -2.40 21.04
CA PHE A 2 -30.19 -2.21 19.79
C PHE A 2 -29.25 -2.42 18.58
N HIS A 3 -29.47 -3.55 17.93
CA HIS A 3 -29.37 -3.89 16.50
C HIS A 3 -28.21 -3.34 15.66
N GLN A 4 -27.15 -4.14 15.56
CA GLN A 4 -26.23 -4.14 14.42
C GLN A 4 -26.60 -5.34 13.52
N HIS A 5 -27.63 -5.19 12.68
CA HIS A 5 -27.78 -6.05 11.51
C HIS A 5 -27.02 -5.39 10.36
N SER A 6 -25.70 -5.55 10.36
CA SER A 6 -24.88 -5.24 9.20
C SER A 6 -25.17 -6.31 8.13
N GLU A 7 -26.25 -6.15 7.37
CA GLU A 7 -26.24 -6.66 6.01
C GLU A 7 -25.31 -5.77 5.18
N GLN A 8 -24.01 -5.86 5.46
CA GLN A 8 -23.02 -5.46 4.47
C GLN A 8 -23.28 -6.37 3.28
N GLY A 9 -23.80 -5.79 2.20
CA GLY A 9 -24.06 -6.51 0.96
C GLY A 9 -22.83 -7.27 0.47
N LEU A 10 -23.03 -8.18 -0.49
CA LEU A 10 -21.96 -9.02 -1.01
C LEU A 10 -20.68 -8.21 -1.31
N PRO A 11 -19.50 -8.72 -0.95
CA PRO A 11 -18.23 -8.04 -1.21
C PRO A 11 -18.08 -7.68 -2.69
N ILE A 12 -17.42 -6.55 -2.97
CA ILE A 12 -17.19 -6.07 -4.34
C ILE A 12 -15.72 -6.29 -4.72
N LEU A 13 -15.50 -6.95 -5.86
CA LEU A 13 -14.21 -7.05 -6.52
C LEU A 13 -14.04 -5.91 -7.54
N THR A 14 -13.12 -4.99 -7.26
CA THR A 14 -12.76 -3.90 -8.18
C THR A 14 -11.53 -4.27 -8.99
N LEU A 15 -11.56 -3.99 -10.29
CA LEU A 15 -10.41 -4.23 -11.18
C LEU A 15 -9.41 -3.06 -11.11
N PRO A 16 -8.12 -3.33 -11.31
CA PRO A 16 -7.12 -2.27 -11.44
C PRO A 16 -7.39 -1.44 -12.70
N LYS A 17 -7.33 -0.11 -12.55
CA LYS A 17 -7.51 0.89 -13.61
C LYS A 17 -6.18 1.41 -14.13
N ALA A 18 -5.31 1.86 -13.23
CA ALA A 18 -4.04 2.50 -13.56
C ALA A 18 -3.02 2.33 -12.42
N ILE A 19 -1.77 2.73 -12.67
CA ILE A 19 -0.77 2.94 -11.63
C ILE A 19 -0.45 4.42 -11.59
N GLU A 20 -0.63 5.04 -10.43
CA GLU A 20 -0.34 6.46 -10.18
C GLU A 20 0.55 6.58 -8.94
N ASN A 21 1.66 7.31 -9.03
CA ASN A 21 2.63 7.46 -7.94
C ASN A 21 3.02 6.10 -7.31
N ASN A 22 3.34 5.11 -8.14
CA ASN A 22 3.66 3.74 -7.76
C ASN A 22 2.54 2.99 -7.01
N ARG A 23 1.29 3.44 -7.05
CA ARG A 23 0.16 2.76 -6.42
C ARG A 23 -0.90 2.36 -7.41
N TRP A 24 -1.57 1.24 -7.16
CA TRP A 24 -2.72 0.86 -7.95
C TRP A 24 -3.90 1.77 -7.66
N VAL A 25 -4.48 2.30 -8.75
CA VAL A 25 -5.78 2.97 -8.75
C VAL A 25 -6.79 1.96 -9.29
N PHE A 26 -7.91 1.81 -8.58
CA PHE A 26 -8.97 0.87 -8.92
C PHE A 26 -10.20 1.63 -9.45
N TYR A 27 -11.07 0.92 -10.17
CA TYR A 27 -12.37 1.48 -10.54
C TYR A 27 -13.30 1.60 -9.33
N ASP A 28 -14.13 2.65 -9.30
CA ASP A 28 -15.16 2.86 -8.27
C ASP A 28 -16.32 1.85 -8.34
N ARG A 29 -16.40 1.09 -9.43
CA ARG A 29 -17.39 0.02 -9.64
C ARG A 29 -16.68 -1.32 -9.82
N GLY A 30 -17.33 -2.38 -9.36
CA GLY A 30 -16.78 -3.73 -9.42
C GLY A 30 -17.87 -4.80 -9.54
N TYR A 31 -17.44 -6.05 -9.37
CA TYR A 31 -18.30 -7.22 -9.45
C TYR A 31 -18.65 -7.72 -8.05
N LEU A 32 -19.92 -8.07 -7.82
CA LEU A 32 -20.31 -8.71 -6.56
C LEU A 32 -19.75 -10.13 -6.51
N ILE A 33 -19.03 -10.44 -5.43
CA ILE A 33 -18.58 -11.79 -5.12
C ILE A 33 -19.78 -12.57 -4.58
N ARG A 34 -20.38 -13.39 -5.44
CA ARG A 34 -21.57 -14.20 -5.11
C ARG A 34 -21.24 -15.55 -4.48
N ASP A 35 -20.08 -16.10 -4.82
CA ASP A 35 -19.59 -17.36 -4.25
C ASP A 35 -18.61 -17.05 -3.10
N PRO A 36 -18.97 -17.33 -1.84
CA PRO A 36 -18.09 -17.14 -0.70
C PRO A 36 -16.75 -17.89 -0.84
N LYS A 37 -16.73 -19.04 -1.54
CA LYS A 37 -15.50 -19.81 -1.75
C LYS A 37 -14.47 -19.05 -2.56
N PHE A 38 -14.90 -18.16 -3.45
CA PHE A 38 -13.96 -17.29 -4.17
C PHE A 38 -13.21 -16.36 -3.21
N ALA A 39 -13.89 -15.79 -2.23
CA ALA A 39 -13.25 -14.92 -1.24
C ALA A 39 -12.22 -15.68 -0.39
N GLU A 40 -12.47 -16.95 -0.10
CA GLU A 40 -11.54 -17.83 0.62
C GLU A 40 -10.25 -18.13 -0.18
N THR A 41 -10.28 -18.00 -1.51
CA THR A 41 -9.06 -18.14 -2.34
C THR A 41 -8.15 -16.92 -2.28
N LEU A 42 -8.63 -15.78 -1.76
CA LEU A 42 -7.87 -14.54 -1.72
C LEU A 42 -6.89 -14.55 -0.55
N SER A 43 -5.67 -14.12 -0.82
CA SER A 43 -4.66 -13.94 0.22
C SER A 43 -4.57 -12.47 0.61
N PRO A 44 -4.80 -12.10 1.88
CA PRO A 44 -4.66 -10.72 2.32
C PRO A 44 -3.23 -10.25 2.12
N ARG A 45 -3.08 -8.99 1.72
CA ARG A 45 -1.78 -8.34 1.53
C ARG A 45 -1.68 -7.12 2.41
N LEU A 46 -0.44 -6.79 2.76
CA LEU A 46 -0.14 -5.54 3.42
C LEU A 46 -0.59 -4.38 2.51
N PRO A 47 -1.24 -3.33 3.02
CA PRO A 47 -1.68 -2.22 2.18
C PRO A 47 -0.52 -1.54 1.44
N GLU A 48 -0.74 -1.08 0.22
CA GLU A 48 0.21 -0.20 -0.46
C GLU A 48 0.33 1.13 0.29
N GLY A 49 1.55 1.66 0.39
CA GLY A 49 1.79 2.87 1.15
C GLY A 49 3.23 3.04 1.57
N PHE A 50 3.44 3.82 2.62
CA PHE A 50 4.77 4.15 3.12
C PHE A 50 5.10 3.35 4.38
N TYR A 51 6.30 2.80 4.40
CA TYR A 51 6.79 1.96 5.49
C TYR A 51 8.23 2.31 5.82
N ILE A 52 8.66 1.92 7.01
CA ILE A 52 10.03 1.98 7.45
C ILE A 52 10.58 0.55 7.50
N LEU A 53 11.76 0.33 6.94
CA LEU A 53 12.46 -0.94 7.08
C LEU A 53 12.92 -1.14 8.53
N ASN A 54 12.59 -2.27 9.15
CA ASN A 54 13.02 -2.58 10.51
C ASN A 54 14.39 -3.29 10.57
N ARG A 55 14.90 -3.74 9.42
CA ARG A 55 16.22 -4.35 9.26
C ARG A 55 16.84 -4.04 7.90
N ASP A 56 18.13 -4.31 7.77
CA ASP A 56 18.86 -4.17 6.51
C ASP A 56 18.36 -5.19 5.49
N VAL A 57 18.28 -4.78 4.23
CA VAL A 57 17.78 -5.60 3.12
C VAL A 57 18.79 -5.60 1.99
N GLN A 58 19.25 -6.80 1.61
CA GLN A 58 20.11 -6.99 0.45
C GLN A 58 19.28 -6.87 -0.84
N VAL A 59 19.72 -6.03 -1.77
CA VAL A 59 19.09 -5.85 -3.08
C VAL A 59 19.87 -6.59 -4.17
N THR A 60 21.18 -6.43 -4.15
CA THR A 60 22.15 -7.10 -5.02
C THR A 60 23.33 -7.56 -4.18
N THR A 61 24.34 -8.24 -4.74
CA THR A 61 25.54 -8.63 -3.97
C THR A 61 26.28 -7.43 -3.35
N GLU A 62 26.17 -6.25 -3.95
CA GLU A 62 26.91 -5.04 -3.55
C GLU A 62 26.02 -3.98 -2.88
N GLU A 63 24.70 -4.06 -3.05
CA GLU A 63 23.77 -3.04 -2.59
C GLU A 63 22.90 -3.53 -1.43
N VAL A 64 22.92 -2.76 -0.34
CA VAL A 64 22.11 -2.97 0.86
C VAL A 64 21.28 -1.73 1.12
N ILE A 65 19.98 -1.89 1.32
CA ILE A 65 19.12 -0.85 1.85
C ILE A 65 19.19 -0.96 3.39
N PRO A 66 19.68 0.07 4.09
CA PRO A 66 19.82 0.00 5.54
C PRO A 66 18.45 0.02 6.23
N LYS A 67 18.37 -0.52 7.45
CA LYS A 67 17.23 -0.35 8.34
C LYS A 67 16.95 1.13 8.60
N ARG A 68 15.73 1.42 9.03
CA ARG A 68 15.19 2.77 9.22
C ARG A 68 15.11 3.60 7.94
N THR A 69 15.18 2.95 6.79
CA THR A 69 14.95 3.58 5.49
C THR A 69 13.46 3.70 5.23
N LEU A 70 13.03 4.89 4.81
CA LEU A 70 11.68 5.14 4.32
C LEU A 70 11.53 4.54 2.92
N ILE A 71 10.53 3.68 2.76
CA ILE A 71 10.19 3.06 1.49
C ILE A 71 8.72 3.27 1.16
N GLN A 72 8.40 3.15 -0.12
CA GLN A 72 7.04 2.97 -0.61
C GLN A 72 6.88 1.52 -1.07
N LEU A 73 5.81 0.86 -0.62
CA LEU A 73 5.41 -0.48 -1.01
C LEU A 73 4.32 -0.42 -2.08
N SER A 74 4.52 -1.20 -3.14
CA SER A 74 3.53 -1.50 -4.18
C SER A 74 3.55 -2.98 -4.53
N TYR A 75 2.72 -3.38 -5.50
CA TYR A 75 2.66 -4.74 -6.01
C TYR A 75 2.69 -4.78 -7.53
N SER A 76 3.32 -5.82 -8.08
CA SER A 76 3.20 -6.15 -9.50
C SER A 76 1.80 -6.72 -9.81
N LYS A 77 1.48 -6.90 -11.10
CA LYS A 77 0.27 -7.61 -11.54
C LYS A 77 0.14 -9.03 -10.96
N ASN A 78 1.25 -9.66 -10.59
CA ASN A 78 1.30 -10.99 -9.99
C ASN A 78 1.37 -10.95 -8.46
N ALA A 79 0.98 -9.83 -7.84
CA ALA A 79 1.06 -9.60 -6.40
C ALA A 79 2.49 -9.75 -5.82
N THR A 80 3.52 -9.53 -6.63
CA THR A 80 4.91 -9.49 -6.15
C THR A 80 5.20 -8.14 -5.51
N PRO A 81 5.67 -8.08 -4.25
CA PRO A 81 6.08 -6.82 -3.62
C PRO A 81 7.12 -6.07 -4.46
N ILE A 82 6.91 -4.76 -4.60
CA ILE A 82 7.87 -3.82 -5.19
C ILE A 82 8.17 -2.74 -4.15
N VAL A 83 9.45 -2.54 -3.86
CA VAL A 83 9.94 -1.56 -2.88
C VAL A 83 10.64 -0.42 -3.61
N TYR A 84 10.18 0.79 -3.34
CA TYR A 84 10.79 2.03 -3.86
C TYR A 84 11.43 2.77 -2.69
N VAL A 85 12.75 2.99 -2.78
CA VAL A 85 13.50 3.67 -1.73
C VAL A 85 13.31 5.18 -1.84
N GLY A 86 12.87 5.81 -0.75
CA GLY A 86 12.73 7.26 -0.68
C GLY A 86 14.10 7.94 -0.77
N LYS A 87 14.18 9.00 -1.58
CA LYS A 87 15.39 9.81 -1.75
C LYS A 87 15.12 11.24 -1.32
N PHE A 88 16.09 11.87 -0.68
CA PHE A 88 16.03 13.30 -0.37
C PHE A 88 16.51 14.11 -1.58
N GLU A 89 15.67 15.04 -2.01
CA GLU A 89 15.98 16.06 -3.00
C GLU A 89 15.69 17.43 -2.36
N GLY A 90 16.72 18.04 -1.77
CA GLY A 90 16.56 19.25 -0.97
C GLY A 90 15.68 19.00 0.26
N SER A 91 14.53 19.68 0.32
CA SER A 91 13.53 19.54 1.38
C SER A 91 12.42 18.54 1.07
N THR A 92 12.52 17.82 -0.05
CA THR A 92 11.48 16.92 -0.53
C THR A 92 11.95 15.47 -0.47
N ILE A 93 11.05 14.56 -0.12
CA ILE A 93 11.26 13.12 -0.29
C ILE A 93 10.58 12.71 -1.59
N VAL A 94 11.36 12.15 -2.51
CA VAL A 94 10.85 11.62 -3.78
C VAL A 94 11.01 10.11 -3.83
N PHE A 95 10.09 9.44 -4.51
CA PHE A 95 10.18 8.01 -4.78
C PHE A 95 10.43 7.80 -6.27
N PRO A 96 11.41 6.97 -6.66
CA PRO A 96 11.70 6.71 -8.06
C PRO A 96 10.54 5.99 -8.76
N LYS A 97 10.51 6.06 -10.09
CA LYS A 97 9.52 5.32 -10.92
C LYS A 97 9.84 3.82 -11.03
N ALA A 98 11.09 3.45 -10.79
CA ALA A 98 11.55 2.06 -10.76
C ALA A 98 11.87 1.64 -9.33
N GLY A 99 11.47 0.43 -8.96
CA GLY A 99 11.71 -0.15 -7.65
C GLY A 99 12.20 -1.59 -7.76
N PHE A 100 12.51 -2.18 -6.62
CA PHE A 100 13.07 -3.53 -6.53
C PHE A 100 11.97 -4.54 -6.22
N LYS A 101 11.95 -5.65 -6.95
CA LYS A 101 11.03 -6.76 -6.69
C LYS A 101 11.59 -7.63 -5.58
N PHE A 102 10.75 -7.98 -4.62
CA PHE A 102 11.11 -8.86 -3.52
C PHE A 102 10.15 -10.05 -3.41
N SER A 103 10.60 -11.10 -2.72
CA SER A 103 9.68 -12.15 -2.26
C SER A 103 8.76 -11.62 -1.16
N ALA A 104 7.70 -12.35 -0.83
CA ALA A 104 6.76 -11.96 0.22
C ALA A 104 7.41 -11.81 1.61
N GLN A 105 8.60 -12.36 1.83
CA GLN A 105 9.33 -12.26 3.10
C GLN A 105 9.64 -10.81 3.48
N ILE A 106 9.84 -9.92 2.48
CA ILE A 106 10.10 -8.49 2.73
C ILE A 106 9.01 -7.83 3.56
N LEU A 107 7.76 -8.32 3.47
CA LEU A 107 6.62 -7.73 4.16
C LEU A 107 6.75 -7.85 5.68
N GLY A 108 7.47 -8.86 6.18
CA GLY A 108 7.77 -8.99 7.61
C GLY A 108 8.83 -8.01 8.11
N TYR A 109 9.45 -7.23 7.22
CA TYR A 109 10.49 -6.25 7.56
C TYR A 109 9.97 -4.81 7.52
N LEU A 110 8.66 -4.64 7.37
CA LEU A 110 8.02 -3.34 7.18
C LEU A 110 7.23 -2.95 8.42
N ASP A 111 7.60 -1.83 9.01
CA ASP A 111 6.82 -1.16 10.05
C ASP A 111 6.07 0.03 9.42
N GLU A 112 4.86 0.32 9.87
CA GLU A 112 4.11 1.49 9.38
C GLU A 112 4.91 2.78 9.61
N ALA A 113 5.00 3.64 8.59
CA ALA A 113 5.72 4.90 8.71
C ALA A 113 5.00 5.93 9.61
N GLY A 114 3.71 5.71 9.91
CA GLY A 114 2.97 6.53 10.87
C GLY A 114 2.65 7.95 10.40
N PHE A 115 2.72 8.24 9.09
CA PHE A 115 2.31 9.55 8.56
C PHE A 115 0.83 9.80 8.85
N ARG A 116 0.53 10.98 9.39
CA ARG A 116 -0.85 11.44 9.59
C ARG A 116 -1.08 12.63 8.69
N ALA A 117 -2.14 12.57 7.89
CA ALA A 117 -2.63 13.77 7.24
C ALA A 117 -3.07 14.76 8.34
N PRO A 118 -2.71 16.05 8.25
CA PRO A 118 -3.34 17.05 9.09
C PRO A 118 -4.86 16.95 8.86
N THR A 119 -5.63 16.92 9.93
CA THR A 119 -7.10 16.96 9.85
C THR A 119 -7.48 18.17 9.01
N PRO A 120 -8.40 18.07 8.03
CA PRO A 120 -8.82 19.24 7.28
C PRO A 120 -9.32 20.28 8.30
N GLN A 121 -8.64 21.42 8.39
CA GLN A 121 -9.21 22.60 9.04
C GLN A 121 -10.51 22.86 8.28
N GLN A 122 -11.65 22.61 8.90
CA GLN A 122 -12.95 23.02 8.36
C GLN A 122 -12.78 24.45 7.89
N ALA A 123 -13.03 24.68 6.61
CA ALA A 123 -12.91 25.99 5.99
C ALA A 123 -13.65 26.97 6.91
N ARG A 124 -12.90 27.90 7.52
CA ARG A 124 -13.49 28.98 8.30
C ARG A 124 -14.38 29.74 7.32
N HIS A 125 -15.69 29.51 7.39
CA HIS A 125 -16.66 30.36 6.73
C HIS A 125 -16.49 31.75 7.31
N LEU A 126 -15.84 32.63 6.54
CA LEU A 126 -15.86 34.06 6.81
C LEU A 126 -17.27 34.53 6.41
N HIS A 127 -18.01 35.00 7.41
CA HIS A 127 -19.29 35.69 7.26
C HIS A 127 -19.10 37.08 6.68
#